data_AF-A0L6J4-F1
#
_entry.id   AF-A0L6J4-F1
#
_cell.length_a   1.000
_cell.length_b   1.000
_cell.length_c   1.000
_cell.angle_alpha   90.00
_cell.angle_beta   90.00
_cell.angle_gamma   90.00
#
_symmetry.space_group_name_H-M   'P 1'
#
loop_
_entity.id
_entity.type
_entity.pdbx_description
1 polymer ?
#
loop_
_entity_poly.entity_id
_entity_poly.type
_entity_poly.pdbx_seq_one_letter_code
_entity_poly.pdbx_strand_id
1 'polypeptide(L)'
;MITEIVEVLERSEQGVTRPFICRGNNNKLYFVKGHGAGKRSLLCEWIAGNLGVSLGLPIAPFETVLIPEALISSIPEGKWRDLGTGPAFGSIHQQAMELTAQSMTEVPDHVQQDIFVFDWWIRNEDRTLSQYGGNPNLTLEIGVQRTYHY
;
A
#
# COMPACT_ATOMS: atom_id res chain seq x y z
N MET A 1 -5.01 4.34 19.81
CA MET A 1 -4.24 5.57 19.55
C MET A 1 -3.85 5.57 18.09
N ILE A 2 -3.83 6.72 17.42
CA ILE A 2 -3.36 6.85 16.04
C ILE A 2 -1.84 6.71 16.01
N THR A 3 -1.30 6.04 14.99
CA THR A 3 0.16 5.94 14.81
C THR A 3 0.70 7.27 14.29
N GLU A 4 1.66 7.85 15.00
CA GLU A 4 2.36 9.06 14.56
C GLU A 4 3.61 8.69 13.78
N ILE A 5 3.84 9.36 12.66
CA ILE A 5 5.09 9.24 11.91
C ILE A 5 6.17 10.04 12.63
N VAL A 6 7.29 9.38 12.94
CA VAL A 6 8.42 9.97 13.67
C VAL A 6 9.66 10.18 12.81
N GLU A 7 9.74 9.52 11.67
CA GLU A 7 10.89 9.58 10.77
C GLU A 7 10.43 9.34 9.32
N VAL A 8 10.97 10.12 8.38
CA VAL A 8 10.86 9.88 6.94
C VAL A 8 12.22 9.36 6.48
N LEU A 9 12.26 8.12 6.00
CA LEU A 9 13.51 7.46 5.60
C LEU A 9 13.87 7.85 4.17
N GLU A 10 12.96 7.55 3.24
CA GLU A 10 13.18 7.75 1.82
C GLU A 10 11.87 7.83 1.05
N ARG A 11 11.98 8.01 -0.27
CA ARG A 11 10.87 7.89 -1.19
C ARG A 11 11.06 6.62 -2.00
N SER A 12 9.99 5.84 -2.14
CA SER A 12 10.03 4.63 -2.97
C SER A 12 10.37 5.01 -4.41
N GLU A 13 11.40 4.36 -4.95
CA GLU A 13 11.74 4.41 -6.38
C GLU A 13 10.80 3.53 -7.22
N GLN A 14 10.12 2.59 -6.57
CA GLN A 14 9.16 1.66 -7.16
C GLN A 14 7.71 2.17 -7.02
N GLY A 15 6.90 1.90 -8.04
CA GLY A 15 5.49 2.30 -8.14
C GLY A 15 5.27 3.73 -8.65
N VAL A 16 4.20 3.90 -9.46
CA VAL A 16 3.85 5.18 -10.11
C VAL A 16 3.60 6.31 -9.09
N THR A 17 3.03 5.96 -7.93
CA THR A 17 2.66 6.94 -6.89
C THR A 17 3.82 7.35 -5.98
N ARG A 18 4.98 6.68 -6.07
CA ARG A 18 6.20 6.95 -5.29
C ARG A 18 5.91 7.31 -3.82
N PRO A 19 5.33 6.37 -3.04
CA PRO A 19 5.02 6.60 -1.63
C PRO A 19 6.28 6.89 -0.81
N PHE A 20 6.10 7.52 0.34
CA PHE A 20 7.19 7.73 1.30
C PHE A 20 7.35 6.50 2.18
N ILE A 21 8.59 6.13 2.49
CA ILE A 21 8.88 5.09 3.48
C ILE A 21 9.15 5.80 4.80
N CYS A 22 8.29 5.55 5.78
CA CYS A 22 8.27 6.26 7.06
C CYS A 22 8.29 5.29 8.24
N ARG A 23 8.82 5.72 9.38
CA ARG A 23 8.74 4.98 10.64
C ARG A 23 7.65 5.57 11.53
N GLY A 24 6.80 4.71 12.08
CA GLY A 24 5.82 5.09 13.10
C GLY A 24 6.43 5.06 14.51
N ASN A 25 5.80 5.75 15.46
CA ASN A 25 6.14 5.71 16.90
C ASN A 25 6.04 4.31 17.53
N ASN A 26 5.43 3.36 16.82
CA ASN A 26 5.35 1.94 17.15
C ASN A 26 6.49 1.09 16.54
N ASN A 27 7.54 1.74 16.01
CA ASN A 27 8.70 1.15 15.34
C ASN A 27 8.42 0.39 14.03
N LYS A 28 7.17 0.37 13.53
CA LYS A 28 6.85 -0.24 12.23
C LYS A 28 7.21 0.71 11.08
N LEU A 29 7.47 0.12 9.92
CA LEU A 29 7.69 0.84 8.67
C LEU A 29 6.40 0.90 7.86
N TYR A 30 6.18 2.05 7.22
CA TYR A 30 4.97 2.35 6.47
C TYR A 30 5.32 2.89 5.08
N PHE A 31 4.58 2.43 4.07
CA PHE A 31 4.40 3.16 2.83
C PHE A 31 3.30 4.20 3.02
N VAL A 32 3.68 5.47 3.06
CA VAL A 32 2.78 6.60 3.32
C VAL A 32 2.49 7.34 2.02
N LYS A 33 1.20 7.41 1.67
CA LYS A 33 0.72 8.32 0.61
C LYS A 33 0.30 9.62 1.28
N GLY A 34 1.12 10.66 1.07
CA GLY A 34 0.91 11.99 1.64
C GLY A 34 -0.02 12.89 0.82
N HIS A 35 0.02 14.18 1.12
CA HIS A 35 -0.82 15.21 0.50
C HIS A 35 -0.72 15.26 -1.03
N GLY A 36 0.45 14.95 -1.61
CA GLY A 36 0.71 14.96 -3.04
C GLY A 36 -0.11 13.97 -3.86
N ALA A 37 -0.72 12.95 -3.23
CA ALA A 37 -1.65 12.03 -3.90
C ALA A 37 -3.04 12.66 -4.13
N GLY A 38 -3.37 13.74 -3.40
CA GLY A 38 -4.67 14.38 -3.39
C GLY A 38 -5.70 13.66 -2.49
N LYS A 39 -6.59 14.43 -1.86
CA LYS A 39 -7.57 13.92 -0.87
C LYS A 39 -8.45 12.80 -1.43
N ARG A 40 -8.86 12.90 -2.69
CA ARG A 40 -9.69 11.88 -3.35
C ARG A 40 -8.95 10.53 -3.43
N SER A 41 -7.67 10.54 -3.82
CA SER A 41 -6.87 9.31 -3.90
C SER A 41 -6.75 8.67 -2.52
N LEU A 42 -6.43 9.44 -1.47
CA LEU A 42 -6.35 8.92 -0.10
C LEU A 42 -7.66 8.28 0.38
N LEU A 43 -8.80 8.89 0.06
CA LEU A 43 -10.11 8.32 0.36
C LEU A 43 -10.38 7.04 -0.44
N CYS A 44 -10.03 7.01 -1.73
CA CYS A 44 -10.18 5.81 -2.55
C CYS A 44 -9.34 4.65 -2.00
N GLU A 45 -8.07 4.89 -1.62
CA GLU A 45 -7.21 3.89 -1.00
C GLU A 45 -7.81 3.35 0.31
N TRP A 46 -8.26 4.25 1.17
CA TRP A 46 -8.89 3.88 2.44
C TRP A 46 -10.16 3.05 2.24
N ILE A 47 -11.06 3.49 1.36
CA ILE A 47 -12.33 2.81 1.10
C ILE A 47 -12.08 1.47 0.42
N ALA A 48 -11.27 1.42 -0.64
CA ALA A 48 -10.97 0.19 -1.36
C ALA A 48 -10.27 -0.83 -0.46
N GLY A 49 -9.30 -0.41 0.36
CA GLY A 49 -8.65 -1.28 1.33
C GLY A 49 -9.64 -1.89 2.32
N ASN A 50 -10.55 -1.08 2.89
CA ASN A 50 -11.56 -1.57 3.84
C ASN A 50 -12.57 -2.52 3.19
N LEU A 51 -13.00 -2.22 1.96
CA LEU A 51 -13.91 -3.10 1.20
C LEU A 51 -13.22 -4.44 0.90
N GLY A 52 -11.96 -4.42 0.46
CA GLY A 52 -11.19 -5.64 0.17
C GLY A 52 -11.02 -6.51 1.41
N VAL A 53 -10.64 -5.92 2.54
CA VAL A 53 -10.55 -6.64 3.83
C VAL A 53 -11.90 -7.24 4.23
N SER A 54 -13.00 -6.49 4.07
CA SER A 54 -14.35 -6.97 4.41
C SER A 54 -14.81 -8.15 3.53
N LEU A 55 -14.26 -8.25 2.32
CA LEU A 55 -14.51 -9.35 1.39
C LEU A 55 -13.50 -10.51 1.54
N GLY A 56 -12.55 -10.42 2.47
CA GLY A 56 -11.55 -11.46 2.72
C GLY A 56 -10.38 -11.46 1.74
N LEU A 57 -10.19 -10.39 0.96
CA LEU A 57 -9.01 -10.27 0.09
C LEU A 57 -7.72 -10.12 0.91
N PRO A 58 -6.58 -10.65 0.43
CA PRO A 58 -5.28 -10.54 1.10
C PRO A 58 -4.70 -9.14 0.92
N ILE A 59 -5.26 -8.16 1.62
CA ILE A 59 -4.80 -6.77 1.62
C ILE A 59 -3.74 -6.61 2.71
N ALA A 60 -2.60 -6.01 2.36
CA ALA A 60 -1.56 -5.66 3.31
C ALA A 60 -2.15 -4.79 4.44
N PRO A 61 -1.83 -5.04 5.73
CA PRO A 61 -2.34 -4.24 6.83
C PRO A 61 -2.10 -2.75 6.62
N PHE A 62 -3.12 -1.94 6.80
CA PHE A 62 -3.04 -0.49 6.64
C PHE A 62 -3.80 0.22 7.75
N GLU A 63 -3.42 1.48 7.99
CA GLU A 63 -4.06 2.33 8.97
C GLU A 63 -3.96 3.81 8.56
N THR A 64 -4.75 4.65 9.23
CA THR A 64 -4.54 6.09 9.13
C THR A 64 -3.38 6.45 10.04
N VAL A 65 -2.36 7.11 9.49
CA VAL A 65 -1.22 7.63 10.24
C VAL A 65 -1.32 9.14 10.36
N LEU A 66 -0.72 9.72 11.40
CA LEU A 66 -0.64 11.16 11.59
C LEU A 66 0.78 11.64 11.28
N ILE A 67 0.91 12.62 10.38
CA ILE A 67 2.17 13.28 10.07
C ILE A 67 2.26 14.58 10.88
N PRO A 68 3.13 14.67 11.91
CA PRO A 68 3.24 15.86 12.76
C PRO A 68 3.82 17.05 11.99
N GLU A 69 3.35 18.26 12.30
CA GLU A 69 3.90 19.48 11.71
C GLU A 69 5.40 19.65 12.01
N ALA A 70 5.81 19.35 13.25
CA ALA A 70 7.20 19.39 13.67
C ALA A 70 8.13 18.49 12.83
N LEU A 71 7.62 17.35 12.35
CA LEU A 71 8.39 16.46 11.47
C LEU A 71 8.66 17.18 10.14
N ILE A 72 7.64 17.77 9.52
CA ILE A 72 7.77 18.50 8.25
C ILE A 72 8.64 19.75 8.41
N SER A 73 8.49 20.50 9.51
CA SER A 73 9.32 21.69 9.77
C SER A 73 10.81 21.36 9.96
N SER A 74 11.15 20.13 10.34
CA SER A 74 12.54 19.68 10.50
C SER A 74 13.22 19.26 9.18
N ILE A 75 12.43 19.07 8.11
CA ILE A 75 12.92 18.59 6.82
C ILE A 75 13.50 19.77 6.02
N PRO A 76 14.68 19.62 5.38
CA PRO A 76 15.28 20.67 4.55
C PRO A 76 14.31 21.20 3.49
N GLU A 77 14.33 22.52 3.30
CA GLU A 77 13.40 23.20 2.41
C GLU A 77 13.44 22.61 0.98
N GLY A 78 12.25 22.30 0.44
CA GLY A 78 12.10 21.69 -0.89
C GLY A 78 12.12 20.16 -0.91
N LYS A 79 12.57 19.50 0.16
CA LYS A 79 12.53 18.04 0.28
C LYS A 79 11.17 17.61 0.85
N TRP A 80 10.58 16.57 0.25
CA TRP A 80 9.38 15.88 0.75
C TRP A 80 8.13 16.74 1.00
N ARG A 81 8.00 17.91 0.34
CA ARG A 81 6.81 18.78 0.43
C ARG A 81 5.51 18.02 0.12
N ASP A 82 5.58 17.04 -0.78
CA ASP A 82 4.45 16.21 -1.19
C ASP A 82 3.93 15.27 -0.08
N LEU A 83 4.67 15.09 1.02
CA LEU A 83 4.19 14.31 2.17
C LEU A 83 3.08 15.08 2.91
N GLY A 84 3.27 16.38 3.12
CA GLY A 84 2.33 17.24 3.84
C GLY A 84 2.19 16.89 5.33
N THR A 85 1.25 17.54 6.02
CA THR A 85 0.97 17.33 7.45
C THR A 85 -0.46 16.80 7.67
N GLY A 86 -0.70 16.22 8.84
CA GLY A 86 -2.01 15.70 9.23
C GLY A 86 -2.23 14.23 8.87
N PRO A 87 -3.51 13.77 8.84
CA PRO A 87 -3.84 12.38 8.56
C PRO A 87 -3.45 11.95 7.14
N ALA A 88 -2.85 10.77 7.02
CA ALA A 88 -2.46 10.16 5.76
C ALA A 88 -2.75 8.66 5.76
N PHE A 89 -2.74 8.06 4.56
CA PHE A 89 -2.85 6.61 4.41
C PHE A 89 -1.47 5.98 4.63
N GLY A 90 -1.38 5.02 5.54
CA GLY A 90 -0.16 4.23 5.78
C GLY A 90 -0.42 2.74 5.61
N SER A 91 0.21 2.12 4.61
CA SER A 91 0.27 0.66 4.48
C SER A 91 1.51 0.15 5.19
N ILE A 92 1.38 -0.86 6.06
CA ILE A 92 2.51 -1.43 6.80
C ILE A 92 3.40 -2.20 5.82
N HIS A 93 4.69 -1.87 5.83
CA HIS A 93 5.68 -2.51 4.97
C HIS A 93 5.70 -4.02 5.21
N GLN A 94 5.43 -4.80 4.16
CA GLN A 94 5.53 -6.26 4.15
C GLN A 94 6.79 -6.68 3.40
N GLN A 95 7.34 -7.85 3.74
CA GLN A 95 8.35 -8.48 2.90
C GLN A 95 7.63 -9.11 1.71
N ALA A 96 7.63 -8.41 0.58
CA ALA A 96 6.91 -8.84 -0.61
C ALA A 96 7.72 -8.55 -1.88
N MET A 97 7.46 -9.32 -2.94
CA MET A 97 7.97 -9.07 -4.28
C MET A 97 6.84 -8.67 -5.23
N GLU A 98 7.12 -7.90 -6.27
CA GLU A 98 6.12 -7.61 -7.30
C GLU A 98 5.63 -8.90 -7.97
N LEU A 99 4.31 -9.00 -8.17
CA LEU A 99 3.72 -10.11 -8.89
C LEU A 99 4.12 -10.02 -10.37
N THR A 100 4.62 -11.11 -10.94
CA THR A 100 4.96 -11.21 -12.35
C THR A 100 4.05 -12.21 -13.04
N ALA A 101 4.01 -12.19 -14.38
CA ALA A 101 3.26 -13.21 -15.15
C ALA A 101 3.73 -14.65 -14.86
N GLN A 102 5.01 -14.83 -14.49
CA GLN A 102 5.57 -16.14 -14.14
C GLN A 102 5.08 -16.59 -12.75
N SER A 103 5.18 -15.71 -11.75
CA SER A 103 4.79 -16.00 -10.38
C SER A 103 3.26 -15.98 -10.16
N MET A 104 2.48 -15.53 -11.14
CA MET A 104 1.01 -15.58 -11.12
C MET A 104 0.48 -17.01 -10.90
N THR A 105 1.21 -18.01 -11.39
CA THR A 105 0.86 -19.43 -11.20
C THR A 105 0.91 -19.89 -9.74
N GLU A 106 1.55 -19.11 -8.86
CA GLU A 106 1.63 -19.38 -7.42
C GLU A 106 0.38 -18.87 -6.65
N VAL A 107 -0.43 -18.03 -7.29
CA VAL A 107 -1.66 -17.48 -6.69
C VAL A 107 -2.83 -18.43 -6.94
N PRO A 108 -3.54 -18.92 -5.92
CA PRO A 108 -4.70 -19.79 -6.11
C PRO A 108 -5.78 -19.15 -7.00
N ASP A 109 -6.38 -19.95 -7.90
CA ASP A 109 -7.36 -19.47 -8.87
C ASP A 109 -8.53 -18.69 -8.24
N HIS A 110 -9.02 -19.15 -7.08
CA HIS A 110 -10.10 -18.45 -6.37
C HIS A 110 -9.69 -17.05 -5.92
N VAL A 111 -8.44 -16.85 -5.46
CA VAL A 111 -7.93 -15.52 -5.07
C VAL A 111 -7.84 -14.62 -6.30
N GLN A 112 -7.40 -15.15 -7.44
CA GLN A 112 -7.34 -14.39 -8.70
C GLN A 112 -8.75 -13.96 -9.15
N GLN A 113 -9.74 -14.85 -9.03
CA GLN A 113 -11.14 -14.58 -9.36
C GLN A 113 -11.75 -13.52 -8.43
N ASP A 114 -11.52 -13.64 -7.12
CA ASP A 114 -12.01 -12.68 -6.13
C ASP A 114 -11.42 -11.28 -6.38
N ILE A 115 -10.12 -11.21 -6.67
CA ILE A 115 -9.44 -9.97 -7.06
C ILE A 115 -10.05 -9.38 -8.33
N PHE A 116 -10.26 -10.19 -9.36
CA PHE A 116 -10.83 -9.73 -10.63
C PHE A 116 -12.24 -9.16 -10.46
N VAL A 117 -13.11 -9.87 -9.72
CA VAL A 117 -14.48 -9.41 -9.44
C VAL A 117 -14.45 -8.12 -8.63
N PHE A 118 -13.55 -8.01 -7.65
CA PHE A 118 -13.38 -6.80 -6.85
C PHE A 118 -12.94 -5.61 -7.70
N ASP A 119 -11.90 -5.77 -8.51
CA ASP A 119 -11.38 -4.72 -9.38
C ASP A 119 -12.42 -4.25 -10.40
N TRP A 120 -13.21 -5.17 -10.95
CA TRP A 120 -14.35 -4.82 -11.82
C TRP A 120 -15.42 -4.01 -11.08
N TRP A 121 -15.76 -4.41 -9.85
CA TRP A 121 -16.78 -3.75 -9.04
C TRP A 121 -16.41 -2.31 -8.67
N ILE A 122 -15.17 -2.09 -8.22
CA ILE A 122 -14.69 -0.76 -7.83
C ILE A 122 -14.17 0.07 -9.01
N ARG A 123 -14.16 -0.52 -10.22
CA ARG A 123 -13.59 0.05 -11.45
C ARG A 123 -12.12 0.44 -11.26
N ASN A 124 -11.31 -0.49 -10.76
CA ASN A 124 -9.89 -0.31 -10.62
C ASN A 124 -9.21 -0.38 -12.00
N GLU A 125 -8.87 0.77 -12.56
CA GLU A 125 -8.27 0.87 -13.90
C GLU A 125 -6.74 0.61 -13.91
N ASP A 126 -6.11 0.51 -12.73
CA ASP A 126 -4.65 0.36 -12.63
C ASP A 126 -4.18 -1.09 -12.76
N ARG A 127 -5.07 -2.06 -12.52
CA ARG A 127 -4.75 -3.50 -12.65
C ARG A 127 -5.11 -4.03 -14.03
N THR A 128 -4.08 -4.24 -14.85
CA THR A 128 -4.20 -4.60 -16.28
C THR A 128 -3.37 -5.81 -16.68
N LEU A 129 -2.76 -6.53 -15.73
CA LEU A 129 -1.94 -7.72 -16.04
C LEU A 129 -2.76 -8.81 -16.75
N SER A 130 -2.24 -9.27 -17.88
CA SER A 130 -2.75 -10.39 -18.66
C SER A 130 -1.60 -11.30 -19.11
N GLN A 131 -1.93 -12.38 -19.82
CA GLN A 131 -0.92 -13.25 -20.47
C GLN A 131 -0.04 -12.52 -21.49
N TYR A 132 -0.47 -11.34 -21.99
CA TYR A 132 0.27 -10.50 -22.92
C TYR A 132 1.08 -9.40 -22.22
N GLY A 133 1.15 -9.43 -20.88
CA GLY A 133 1.72 -8.37 -20.04
C GLY A 133 0.64 -7.41 -19.53
N GLY A 134 1.08 -6.34 -18.86
CA GLY A 134 0.24 -5.33 -18.21
C GLY A 134 0.77 -4.95 -16.83
N ASN A 135 0.03 -4.10 -16.10
CA ASN A 135 0.38 -3.69 -14.74
C ASN A 135 -0.38 -4.57 -13.73
N PRO A 136 0.30 -5.46 -12.98
CA PRO A 136 -0.38 -6.21 -11.93
C PRO A 136 -0.78 -5.31 -10.77
N ASN A 137 0.05 -4.31 -10.44
CA ASN A 137 -0.03 -3.55 -9.20
C ASN A 137 -0.41 -4.44 -7.99
N LEU A 138 0.30 -5.56 -7.86
CA LEU A 138 0.15 -6.59 -6.85
C LEU A 138 1.53 -7.03 -6.36
N THR A 139 1.58 -7.49 -5.12
CA THR A 139 2.79 -8.07 -4.54
C THR A 139 2.47 -9.44 -3.95
N LEU A 140 3.47 -10.32 -3.97
CA LEU A 140 3.46 -11.62 -3.30
C LEU A 140 4.27 -11.51 -2.01
N GLU A 141 3.62 -11.79 -0.89
CA GLU A 141 4.30 -11.86 0.40
C GLU A 141 5.28 -13.05 0.43
N ILE A 142 6.52 -12.78 0.83
CA ILE A 142 7.59 -13.78 0.91
C ILE A 142 7.53 -14.43 2.29
N GLY A 143 7.52 -15.76 2.34
CA GLY A 143 7.78 -16.50 3.58
C GLY A 143 6.55 -16.93 4.39
N VAL A 144 5.35 -16.92 3.81
CA VAL A 144 4.19 -17.59 4.44
C VAL A 144 4.38 -19.11 4.33
N GLN A 145 5.13 -19.71 5.25
CA GLN A 145 4.98 -21.14 5.55
C GLN A 145 3.54 -21.31 6.04
N ARG A 146 2.64 -21.74 5.16
CA ARG A 146 1.33 -22.24 5.57
C ARG A 146 1.56 -23.56 6.32
N THR A 147 1.77 -23.47 7.63
CA THR A 147 1.69 -24.64 8.50
C THR A 147 0.23 -25.06 8.57
N TYR A 148 -0.18 -26.00 7.72
CA TYR A 148 -1.47 -26.66 7.87
C TYR A 148 -1.36 -27.63 9.05
N HIS A 149 -1.94 -27.25 10.20
CA HIS A 149 -2.24 -28.22 11.25
C HIS A 149 -3.59 -28.87 10.91
N TYR A 150 -3.57 -30.20 10.74
CA TYR A 150 -4.79 -31.02 10.67
C TYR A 150 -5.45 -31.12 12.04
#